data_AF-A0A8G1IXX9-F1
#
_entry.id   AF-A0A8G1IXX9-F1
#
_cell.length_a   1.000
_cell.length_b   1.000
_cell.length_c   1.000
_cell.angle_alpha   90.00
_cell.angle_beta   90.00
_cell.angle_gamma   90.00
#
_symmetry.space_group_name_H-M   'P 1'
#
loop_
_entity.id
_entity.type
_entity.pdbx_description
1 polymer ?
#
loop_
_entity_poly.entity_id
_entity_poly.type
_entity_poly.pdbx_seq_one_letter_code
_entity_poly.pdbx_strand_id
1 'polypeptide(L)'
;MVTGSAPERAGSGYGLLKVQLRKATRAHKPTRQLGTRQVYRYPLPGVPLLLIDSQPVVQGIGTAWVRVPPGEHRCSVQAGGFAGWWTVEVAEGTTVDLDAHPDRAWTSIDHEPPLQPERFARKIRYWTTLFYAPIAFTVAFVLGFLPASLIRNLAPEAVDEPSERAIGYGVFVAFVLGLWSVMAVHHIVTMNRSKRHLRFQQRLAATPRLTGGPPVHELPMTAAKLPETATDGGILLDLTWEVVWQRIDKVASIDWWLLEQYGEPEIAAHRPWIADPTVVLGDHDLDLSWGRWWIPLPPGSHELELAVPRQGEGEAPAVDDRYLTWHDTVEVQPGRISHVRLNGRAVQRYEQGRHSLRLTGFEHEARTYGGDGNLIGFRRSRLPRKPLDGQTDERLHHSIMENRDRHDQLTLRP
;
A
#
# COMPACT_ATOMS: atom_id res chain seq x y z
N MET A 1 -20.46 -19.07 -5.05
CA MET A 1 -20.59 -19.55 -3.66
C MET A 1 -19.26 -20.16 -3.26
N VAL A 2 -18.71 -19.77 -2.10
CA VAL A 2 -17.45 -20.29 -1.57
C VAL A 2 -17.77 -21.33 -0.51
N THR A 3 -17.20 -22.52 -0.61
CA THR A 3 -17.38 -23.59 0.39
C THR A 3 -16.04 -24.08 0.89
N GLY A 4 -15.92 -24.27 2.22
CA GLY A 4 -14.72 -24.85 2.84
C GLY A 4 -14.52 -26.33 2.53
N SER A 5 -15.57 -27.01 2.06
CA SER A 5 -15.53 -28.37 1.51
C SER A 5 -15.73 -28.34 -0.01
N ALA A 6 -15.11 -29.28 -0.73
CA ALA A 6 -15.32 -29.45 -2.16
C ALA A 6 -16.82 -29.67 -2.42
N PRO A 7 -17.49 -28.83 -3.24
CA PRO A 7 -18.85 -29.11 -3.65
C PRO A 7 -18.85 -30.36 -4.53
N GLU A 8 -19.84 -31.25 -4.35
CA GLU A 8 -19.94 -32.49 -5.13
C GLU A 8 -19.99 -32.22 -6.65
N ARG A 9 -20.57 -31.08 -7.05
CA ARG A 9 -20.64 -30.59 -8.43
C ARG A 9 -20.65 -29.05 -8.49
N ALA A 10 -20.17 -28.50 -9.61
CA ALA A 10 -20.22 -27.07 -9.92
C ALA A 10 -21.65 -26.52 -10.02
N GLY A 11 -22.57 -27.34 -10.55
CA GLY A 11 -23.88 -26.91 -11.05
C GLY A 11 -23.81 -26.64 -12.56
N SER A 12 -24.95 -26.71 -13.26
CA SER A 12 -25.03 -26.34 -14.68
C SER A 12 -24.71 -24.86 -14.87
N GLY A 13 -23.96 -24.53 -15.91
CA GLY A 13 -23.56 -23.15 -16.25
C GLY A 13 -22.38 -22.60 -15.45
N TYR A 14 -21.62 -23.44 -14.73
CA TYR A 14 -20.47 -23.02 -13.93
C TYR A 14 -19.34 -24.05 -13.98
N GLY A 15 -18.11 -23.58 -13.78
CA GLY A 15 -16.98 -24.41 -13.38
C GLY A 15 -16.59 -24.21 -11.91
N LEU A 16 -15.63 -24.99 -11.45
CA LEU A 16 -15.04 -24.87 -10.10
C LEU A 16 -13.59 -24.44 -10.20
N LEU A 17 -13.24 -23.39 -9.47
CA LEU A 17 -11.87 -23.01 -9.22
C LEU A 17 -11.50 -23.44 -7.80
N LYS A 18 -10.58 -24.40 -7.68
CA LYS A 18 -10.01 -24.83 -6.41
C LYS A 18 -8.72 -24.07 -6.16
N VAL A 19 -8.76 -23.11 -5.25
CA VAL A 19 -7.62 -22.26 -4.93
C VAL A 19 -6.96 -22.73 -3.65
N GLN A 20 -5.67 -23.02 -3.71
CA GLN A 20 -4.85 -23.22 -2.52
C GLN A 20 -4.19 -21.88 -2.14
N LEU A 21 -4.72 -21.22 -1.12
CA LEU A 21 -4.16 -20.00 -0.55
C LEU A 21 -3.14 -20.38 0.52
N ARG A 22 -1.88 -20.01 0.34
CA ARG A 22 -0.82 -20.26 1.34
C ARG A 22 -0.27 -18.96 1.90
N LYS A 23 0.21 -19.03 3.13
CA LYS A 23 0.91 -17.92 3.77
C LYS A 23 2.40 -17.95 3.40
N ALA A 24 3.01 -16.79 3.19
CA ALA A 24 4.44 -16.63 2.86
C ALA A 24 5.40 -16.87 4.03
N THR A 25 4.89 -17.25 5.20
CA THR A 25 5.71 -17.47 6.40
C THR A 25 5.39 -18.85 6.92
N ARG A 26 6.43 -19.58 7.39
CA ARG A 26 6.34 -20.97 7.87
C ARG A 26 5.06 -21.18 8.67
N ALA A 27 4.34 -22.26 8.31
CA ALA A 27 3.13 -22.70 8.97
C ALA A 27 3.32 -22.60 10.49
N HIS A 28 2.45 -21.83 11.14
CA HIS A 28 2.38 -21.86 12.59
C HIS A 28 2.01 -23.29 12.97
N LYS A 29 2.69 -23.87 13.97
CA LYS A 29 2.17 -25.12 14.56
C LYS A 29 0.89 -24.73 15.31
N PRO A 30 -0.29 -25.25 14.92
CA PRO A 30 -1.52 -24.89 15.61
C PRO A 30 -1.48 -25.49 17.01
N THR A 31 -1.23 -24.69 18.04
CA THR A 31 -1.51 -25.11 19.42
C THR A 31 -3.03 -25.10 19.59
N ARG A 32 -3.59 -26.28 19.86
CA ARG A 32 -5.02 -26.59 19.87
C ARG A 32 -5.70 -25.95 21.09
N GLN A 33 -6.03 -24.67 21.02
CA GLN A 33 -6.93 -24.05 22.01
C GLN A 33 -8.34 -23.96 21.42
N LEU A 34 -9.19 -24.90 21.84
CA LEU A 34 -10.62 -24.93 21.56
C LEU A 34 -11.33 -23.88 22.41
N GLY A 35 -11.18 -22.60 22.04
CA GLY A 35 -12.02 -21.52 22.53
C GLY A 35 -13.36 -21.47 21.78
N THR A 36 -14.34 -20.77 22.35
CA THR A 36 -15.67 -20.57 21.76
C THR A 36 -15.60 -20.11 20.31
N ARG A 37 -16.24 -20.88 19.42
CA ARG A 37 -16.37 -20.67 17.96
C ARG A 37 -17.08 -19.34 17.65
N GLN A 38 -16.35 -18.23 17.60
CA GLN A 38 -16.88 -17.02 16.96
C GLN A 38 -16.39 -16.93 15.53
N VAL A 39 -17.34 -16.88 14.62
CA VAL A 39 -17.09 -16.66 13.20
C VAL A 39 -16.69 -15.21 12.98
N TYR A 40 -15.62 -15.00 12.23
CA TYR A 40 -15.14 -13.66 11.89
C TYR A 40 -16.12 -12.95 10.97
N ARG A 41 -16.31 -11.66 11.23
CA ARG A 41 -17.04 -10.76 10.35
C ARG A 41 -16.15 -9.88 9.50
N TYR A 42 -14.83 -10.06 9.57
CA TYR A 42 -13.90 -9.11 8.97
C TYR A 42 -12.61 -9.76 8.47
N PRO A 43 -12.00 -9.17 7.42
CA PRO A 43 -10.82 -9.75 6.83
C PRO A 43 -9.56 -9.53 7.66
N LEU A 44 -8.80 -10.60 7.79
CA LEU A 44 -7.60 -10.65 8.61
C LEU A 44 -6.38 -10.11 7.84
N PRO A 45 -5.44 -9.47 8.54
CA PRO A 45 -4.32 -8.76 7.94
C PRO A 45 -3.25 -9.75 7.52
N GLY A 46 -2.73 -9.60 6.30
CA GLY A 46 -1.75 -10.55 5.76
C GLY A 46 -2.33 -11.94 5.47
N VAL A 47 -3.64 -12.12 5.62
CA VAL A 47 -4.34 -13.31 5.14
C VAL A 47 -4.67 -13.09 3.66
N PRO A 48 -4.28 -14.03 2.77
CA PRO A 48 -4.52 -13.91 1.34
C PRO A 48 -5.99 -13.71 0.99
N LEU A 49 -6.28 -12.66 0.23
CA LEU A 49 -7.55 -12.35 -0.39
C LEU A 49 -7.45 -12.67 -1.88
N LEU A 50 -8.18 -13.66 -2.35
CA LEU A 50 -8.41 -13.92 -3.77
C LEU A 50 -9.42 -12.90 -4.31
N LEU A 51 -9.05 -12.29 -5.42
CA LEU A 51 -9.91 -11.54 -6.31
C LEU A 51 -10.04 -12.30 -7.63
N ILE A 52 -11.22 -12.27 -8.21
CA ILE A 52 -11.49 -12.77 -9.57
C ILE A 52 -12.08 -11.59 -10.33
N ASP A 53 -11.45 -11.24 -11.45
CA ASP A 53 -11.83 -10.09 -12.28
C ASP A 53 -11.94 -8.82 -11.44
N SER A 54 -10.92 -8.61 -10.60
CA SER A 54 -10.79 -7.49 -9.65
C SER A 54 -11.87 -7.40 -8.57
N GLN A 55 -12.69 -8.44 -8.39
CA GLN A 55 -13.68 -8.52 -7.33
C GLN A 55 -13.24 -9.47 -6.21
N PRO A 56 -13.34 -9.10 -4.93
CA PRO A 56 -12.89 -9.96 -3.82
C PRO A 56 -13.82 -11.17 -3.60
N VAL A 57 -13.30 -12.38 -3.82
CA VAL A 57 -14.11 -13.62 -3.82
C VAL A 57 -13.91 -14.49 -2.58
N VAL A 58 -12.69 -14.64 -2.07
CA VAL A 58 -12.43 -15.39 -0.83
C VAL A 58 -11.21 -14.85 -0.13
N GLN A 59 -11.21 -14.80 1.20
CA GLN A 59 -9.97 -14.66 1.96
C GLN A 59 -9.75 -15.91 2.81
N GLY A 60 -8.49 -16.27 3.04
CA GLY A 60 -8.16 -17.36 3.93
C GLY A 60 -6.76 -17.93 3.72
N ILE A 61 -6.48 -18.97 4.49
CA ILE A 61 -5.33 -19.86 4.31
C ILE A 61 -5.93 -21.27 4.09
N GLY A 62 -5.30 -22.11 3.29
CA GLY A 62 -5.82 -23.44 2.97
C GLY A 62 -6.49 -23.50 1.59
N THR A 63 -7.44 -24.41 1.43
CA THR A 63 -8.13 -24.64 0.16
C THR A 63 -9.48 -23.93 0.16
N ALA A 64 -9.76 -23.18 -0.89
CA ALA A 64 -11.06 -22.57 -1.16
C ALA A 64 -11.62 -23.10 -2.48
N TRP A 65 -12.92 -23.34 -2.52
CA TRP A 65 -13.63 -23.72 -3.74
C TRP A 65 -14.53 -22.57 -4.17
N VAL A 66 -14.34 -22.09 -5.40
CA VAL A 66 -15.08 -20.97 -5.95
C VAL A 66 -15.81 -21.42 -7.21
N ARG A 67 -17.12 -21.18 -7.26
CA ARG A 67 -17.88 -21.29 -8.51
C ARG A 67 -17.69 -20.04 -9.35
N VAL A 68 -17.27 -20.23 -10.60
CA VAL A 68 -17.10 -19.16 -11.59
C VAL A 68 -17.84 -19.51 -12.88
N PRO A 69 -18.37 -18.52 -13.63
CA PRO A 69 -18.89 -18.76 -14.97
C PRO A 69 -17.84 -19.43 -15.87
N PRO A 70 -18.24 -20.08 -16.98
CA PRO A 70 -17.29 -20.53 -17.98
C PRO A 70 -16.64 -19.34 -18.69
N GLY A 71 -15.32 -19.38 -18.89
CA GLY A 71 -14.56 -18.35 -19.57
C GLY A 71 -13.14 -18.17 -19.04
N GLU A 72 -12.44 -17.20 -19.60
CA GLU A 72 -11.14 -16.75 -19.10
C GLU A 72 -11.36 -15.79 -17.92
N HIS A 73 -10.73 -16.10 -16.80
CA HIS A 73 -10.83 -15.32 -15.57
C HIS A 73 -9.46 -14.88 -15.09
N ARG A 74 -9.39 -13.64 -14.61
CA ARG A 74 -8.19 -13.10 -14.00
C ARG A 74 -8.25 -13.28 -12.50
N CYS A 75 -7.51 -14.25 -11.99
CA CYS A 75 -7.39 -14.52 -10.58
C CYS A 75 -6.20 -13.73 -10.01
N SER A 76 -6.42 -12.89 -9.01
CA SER A 76 -5.31 -12.27 -8.26
C SER A 76 -5.43 -12.55 -6.77
N VAL A 77 -4.30 -12.72 -6.08
CA VAL A 77 -4.27 -12.95 -4.65
C VAL A 77 -3.49 -11.83 -3.99
N GLN A 78 -4.15 -11.08 -3.11
CA GLN A 78 -3.59 -9.95 -2.36
C GLN A 78 -3.44 -10.34 -0.88
N ALA A 79 -2.24 -10.28 -0.32
CA ALA A 79 -1.97 -10.60 1.08
C ALA A 79 -0.94 -9.65 1.69
N GLY A 80 -1.35 -8.51 2.25
CA GLY A 80 -0.53 -7.64 3.11
C GLY A 80 0.96 -7.50 2.72
N GLY A 81 1.23 -7.29 1.43
CA GLY A 81 2.57 -7.25 0.82
C GLY A 81 2.79 -8.26 -0.32
N PHE A 82 1.97 -9.29 -0.44
CA PHE A 82 1.89 -10.12 -1.65
C PHE A 82 0.76 -9.60 -2.52
N ALA A 83 1.03 -9.38 -3.80
CA ALA A 83 0.03 -9.53 -4.83
C ALA A 83 0.58 -10.65 -5.73
N GLY A 84 -0.28 -11.44 -6.34
CA GLY A 84 0.04 -12.45 -7.35
C GLY A 84 -1.14 -12.52 -8.30
N TRP A 85 -0.95 -12.84 -9.56
CA TRP A 85 -2.05 -13.00 -10.49
C TRP A 85 -1.81 -14.14 -11.46
N TRP A 86 -2.90 -14.71 -11.95
CA TRP A 86 -2.96 -15.82 -12.88
C TRP A 86 -4.17 -15.64 -13.78
N THR A 87 -4.01 -15.89 -15.07
CA THR A 87 -5.14 -16.11 -15.97
C THR A 87 -5.52 -17.58 -15.89
N VAL A 88 -6.81 -17.84 -15.69
CA VAL A 88 -7.34 -19.20 -15.58
C VAL A 88 -8.53 -19.32 -16.51
N GLU A 89 -8.45 -20.22 -17.48
CA GLU A 89 -9.60 -20.62 -18.29
C GLU A 89 -10.40 -21.69 -17.54
N VAL A 90 -11.66 -21.40 -17.25
CA VAL A 90 -12.56 -22.33 -16.56
C VAL A 90 -13.67 -22.74 -17.51
N ALA A 91 -13.82 -24.04 -17.74
CA ALA A 91 -14.89 -24.59 -18.57
C ALA A 91 -16.09 -25.02 -17.71
N GLU A 92 -17.26 -25.16 -18.33
CA GLU A 92 -18.44 -25.65 -17.63
C GLU A 92 -18.23 -27.08 -17.10
N GLY A 93 -18.60 -27.30 -15.83
CA GLY A 93 -18.50 -28.61 -15.19
C GLY A 93 -17.07 -29.07 -14.88
N THR A 94 -16.04 -28.31 -15.25
CA THR A 94 -14.64 -28.64 -14.96
C THR A 94 -14.19 -28.07 -13.63
N THR A 95 -13.11 -28.64 -13.09
CA THR A 95 -12.40 -28.11 -11.92
C THR A 95 -11.01 -27.70 -12.35
N VAL A 96 -10.60 -26.49 -11.99
CA VAL A 96 -9.26 -25.97 -12.22
C VAL A 96 -8.58 -25.72 -10.87
N ASP A 97 -7.38 -26.26 -10.71
CA ASP A 97 -6.57 -26.12 -9.51
C ASP A 97 -5.62 -24.93 -9.64
N LEU A 98 -5.72 -23.96 -8.73
CA LEU A 98 -4.86 -22.79 -8.63
C LEU A 98 -4.04 -22.84 -7.33
N ASP A 99 -2.74 -23.15 -7.41
CA ASP A 99 -1.84 -23.11 -6.25
C ASP A 99 -1.24 -21.70 -6.08
N ALA A 100 -1.93 -20.85 -5.33
CA ALA A 100 -1.48 -19.51 -5.01
C ALA A 100 -0.46 -19.55 -3.86
N HIS A 101 0.78 -19.94 -4.19
CA HIS A 101 1.88 -20.02 -3.25
C HIS A 101 2.78 -18.78 -3.30
N PRO A 102 2.81 -17.96 -2.25
CA PRO A 102 3.62 -16.76 -2.23
C PRO A 102 5.12 -17.01 -2.08
N ASP A 103 5.64 -18.22 -1.79
CA ASP A 103 7.09 -18.53 -1.82
C ASP A 103 7.58 -19.29 -3.07
N ARG A 104 6.75 -20.11 -3.75
CA ARG A 104 7.20 -20.87 -4.94
C ARG A 104 7.44 -20.00 -6.18
N ALA A 105 6.83 -18.82 -6.22
CA ALA A 105 7.15 -17.79 -7.21
C ALA A 105 8.59 -17.25 -7.06
N TRP A 106 9.32 -17.58 -5.98
CA TRP A 106 10.57 -16.91 -5.60
C TRP A 106 11.80 -17.81 -5.61
N THR A 107 11.64 -19.13 -5.45
CA THR A 107 12.78 -20.04 -5.20
C THR A 107 13.36 -20.71 -6.45
N SER A 108 12.99 -20.31 -7.67
CA SER A 108 13.57 -20.89 -8.90
C SER A 108 14.69 -20.07 -9.54
N ILE A 109 15.31 -19.14 -8.79
CA ILE A 109 16.54 -18.46 -9.22
C ILE A 109 17.51 -18.57 -8.05
N ASP A 110 18.27 -19.67 -8.04
CA ASP A 110 19.27 -19.96 -7.03
C ASP A 110 20.26 -18.78 -6.88
N HIS A 111 20.40 -18.32 -5.62
CA HIS A 111 21.38 -17.35 -5.08
C HIS A 111 20.85 -15.93 -4.82
N GLU A 112 20.32 -15.72 -3.60
CA GLU A 112 20.13 -14.41 -3.00
C GLU A 112 21.46 -13.93 -2.36
N PRO A 113 22.05 -12.79 -2.76
CA PRO A 113 23.18 -12.20 -2.05
C PRO A 113 22.73 -11.51 -0.75
N PRO A 114 23.62 -11.38 0.25
CA PRO A 114 23.30 -10.74 1.53
C PRO A 114 23.03 -9.25 1.34
N LEU A 115 21.89 -8.79 1.87
CA LEU A 115 21.53 -7.38 1.93
C LEU A 115 22.40 -6.68 2.97
N GLN A 116 23.31 -5.80 2.53
CA GLN A 116 23.89 -4.77 3.39
C GLN A 116 22.84 -3.70 3.73
N PRO A 117 22.88 -3.13 4.95
CA PRO A 117 22.02 -2.04 5.34
C PRO A 117 22.60 -0.71 4.84
N GLU A 118 21.71 0.18 4.40
CA GLU A 118 21.74 1.64 4.54
C GLU A 118 21.18 2.32 3.28
N ARG A 119 19.96 2.87 3.43
CA ARG A 119 19.52 4.15 2.84
C ARG A 119 18.10 4.44 3.32
N PHE A 120 18.00 4.89 4.57
CA PHE A 120 16.80 5.52 5.11
C PHE A 120 17.12 6.98 5.46
N ALA A 121 17.29 7.84 4.45
CA ALA A 121 17.67 9.24 4.70
C ALA A 121 16.95 10.29 3.82
N ARG A 122 15.78 9.99 3.22
CA ARG A 122 15.06 11.00 2.40
C ARG A 122 13.61 11.32 2.73
N LYS A 123 12.89 10.49 3.51
CA LYS A 123 11.49 10.80 3.90
C LYS A 123 11.32 11.47 5.28
N ILE A 124 12.39 11.56 6.08
CA ILE A 124 12.35 12.20 7.40
C ILE A 124 12.42 13.74 7.31
N ARG A 125 12.91 14.30 6.19
CA ARG A 125 13.18 15.75 6.07
C ARG A 125 11.96 16.66 6.10
N TYR A 126 10.74 16.15 5.80
CA TYR A 126 9.53 16.97 5.78
C TYR A 126 8.77 16.97 7.12
N TRP A 127 8.89 15.90 7.89
CA TRP A 127 8.30 15.80 9.24
C TRP A 127 9.22 16.38 10.32
N THR A 128 10.54 16.32 10.12
CA THR A 128 11.49 16.97 11.03
C THR A 128 11.27 18.48 11.10
N THR A 129 10.91 19.15 10.02
CA THR A 129 10.68 20.61 10.05
C THR A 129 9.45 20.98 10.88
N LEU A 130 8.39 20.15 10.85
CA LEU A 130 7.19 20.32 11.68
C LEU A 130 7.44 20.00 13.15
N PHE A 131 8.29 19.00 13.46
CA PHE A 131 8.64 18.64 14.83
C PHE A 131 9.69 19.56 15.47
N TYR A 132 10.65 20.05 14.68
CA TYR A 132 11.68 20.97 15.17
C TYR A 132 11.26 22.43 15.11
N ALA A 133 10.20 22.82 14.38
CA ALA A 133 9.70 24.19 14.41
C ALA A 133 9.31 24.64 15.83
N PRO A 134 8.55 23.86 16.63
CA PRO A 134 8.29 24.18 18.03
C PRO A 134 9.56 24.26 18.87
N ILE A 135 10.53 23.35 18.67
CA ILE A 135 11.77 23.29 19.47
C ILE A 135 12.70 24.46 19.13
N ALA A 136 12.99 24.71 17.85
CA ALA A 136 13.77 25.84 17.38
C ALA A 136 13.11 27.16 17.80
N PHE A 137 11.78 27.20 17.86
CA PHE A 137 11.02 28.36 18.33
C PHE A 137 11.13 28.55 19.85
N THR A 138 10.98 27.50 20.66
CA THR A 138 11.24 27.56 22.11
C THR A 138 12.67 28.03 22.37
N VAL A 139 13.64 27.54 21.61
CA VAL A 139 15.03 27.97 21.70
C VAL A 139 15.19 29.43 21.29
N ALA A 140 14.57 29.90 20.21
CA ALA A 140 14.63 31.31 19.80
C ALA A 140 13.93 32.24 20.79
N PHE A 141 12.78 31.84 21.36
CA PHE A 141 12.07 32.58 22.40
C PHE A 141 12.88 32.65 23.68
N VAL A 142 13.46 31.53 24.13
CA VAL A 142 14.38 31.49 25.27
C VAL A 142 15.58 32.38 24.99
N LEU A 143 16.25 32.26 23.83
CA LEU A 143 17.43 33.07 23.51
C LEU A 143 17.14 34.55 23.27
N GLY A 144 15.91 34.95 22.89
CA GLY A 144 15.53 36.35 22.74
C GLY A 144 15.01 36.97 24.03
N PHE A 145 14.15 36.26 24.74
CA PHE A 145 13.39 36.76 25.88
C PHE A 145 14.13 36.59 27.21
N LEU A 146 14.86 35.48 27.43
CA LEU A 146 15.63 35.31 28.68
C LEU A 146 16.75 36.34 28.81
N PRO A 147 17.55 36.66 27.77
CA PRO A 147 18.59 37.68 27.93
C PRO A 147 18.00 39.07 28.22
N ALA A 148 16.91 39.44 27.56
CA ALA A 148 16.22 40.71 27.85
C ALA A 148 15.69 40.75 29.30
N SER A 149 15.07 39.66 29.76
CA SER A 149 14.61 39.51 31.15
C SER A 149 15.77 39.49 32.17
N LEU A 150 16.89 38.84 31.83
CA LEU A 150 18.05 38.71 32.70
C LEU A 150 18.80 40.04 32.83
N ILE A 151 18.97 40.76 31.71
CA ILE A 151 19.55 42.12 31.70
C ILE A 151 18.70 43.07 32.53
N ARG A 152 17.36 43.00 32.42
CA ARG A 152 16.46 43.80 33.27
C ARG A 152 16.66 43.54 34.76
N ASN A 153 16.82 42.28 35.16
CA ASN A 153 17.03 41.92 36.56
C ASN A 153 18.42 42.32 37.08
N LEU A 154 19.43 42.33 36.21
CA LEU A 154 20.82 42.66 36.58
C LEU A 154 21.14 44.16 36.46
N ALA A 155 20.44 44.88 35.58
CA ALA A 155 20.66 46.29 35.27
C ALA A 155 19.33 46.96 34.87
N PRO A 156 18.44 47.26 35.84
CA PRO A 156 17.10 47.78 35.56
C PRO A 156 17.08 49.17 34.89
N GLU A 157 18.17 49.92 34.95
CA GLU A 157 18.32 51.22 34.26
C GLU A 157 18.77 51.08 32.79
N ALA A 158 19.19 49.88 32.35
CA ALA A 158 19.75 49.67 31.01
C ALA A 158 18.68 49.33 29.95
N VAL A 159 17.45 49.05 30.36
CA VAL A 159 16.37 48.62 29.46
C VAL A 159 15.08 49.32 29.87
N ASP A 160 14.71 50.36 29.13
CA ASP A 160 13.46 51.06 29.34
C ASP A 160 12.28 50.15 28.95
N GLU A 161 11.18 50.21 29.69
CA GLU A 161 9.95 49.42 29.45
C GLU A 161 9.46 49.43 27.97
N PRO A 162 9.55 50.53 27.19
CA PRO A 162 9.18 50.53 25.78
C PRO A 162 10.01 49.58 24.92
N SER A 163 11.30 49.43 25.23
CA SER A 163 12.23 48.60 24.46
C SER A 163 11.97 47.11 24.68
N GLU A 164 11.63 46.70 25.90
CA GLU A 164 11.23 45.33 26.24
C GLU A 164 9.94 44.94 25.51
N ARG A 165 8.93 45.82 25.51
CA ARG A 165 7.69 45.61 24.75
C ARG A 165 7.97 45.50 23.26
N ALA A 166 8.84 46.35 22.70
CA ALA A 166 9.21 46.29 21.30
C ALA A 166 9.88 44.96 20.92
N ILE A 167 10.77 44.43 21.77
CA ILE A 167 11.39 43.11 21.57
C ILE A 167 10.33 41.99 21.63
N GLY A 168 9.45 42.03 22.63
CA GLY A 168 8.36 41.05 22.76
C GLY A 168 7.41 41.05 21.55
N TYR A 169 7.00 42.23 21.07
CA TYR A 169 6.20 42.37 19.87
C TYR A 169 6.94 41.88 18.62
N GLY A 170 8.24 42.17 18.49
CA GLY A 170 9.06 41.69 17.37
C GLY A 170 9.10 40.16 17.29
N VAL A 171 9.31 39.49 18.42
CA VAL A 171 9.31 38.02 18.51
C VAL A 171 7.92 37.44 18.19
N PHE A 172 6.85 38.06 18.69
CA PHE A 172 5.48 37.62 18.41
C PHE A 172 5.10 37.80 16.93
N VAL A 173 5.46 38.92 16.31
CA VAL A 173 5.21 39.15 14.87
C VAL A 173 5.97 38.14 14.03
N ALA A 174 7.24 37.87 14.36
CA ALA A 174 8.03 36.84 13.68
C ALA A 174 7.39 35.44 13.80
N PHE A 175 6.80 35.11 14.96
CA PHE A 175 6.04 33.87 15.16
C PHE A 175 4.82 33.77 14.25
N VAL A 176 3.96 34.80 14.25
CA VAL A 176 2.74 34.82 13.45
C VAL A 176 3.08 34.69 11.96
N LEU A 177 4.11 35.40 11.49
CA LEU A 177 4.59 35.31 10.11
C LEU A 177 5.18 33.94 9.76
N GLY A 178 5.90 33.31 10.68
CA GLY A 178 6.44 31.96 10.52
C GLY A 178 5.34 30.91 10.42
N LEU A 179 4.36 30.94 11.33
CA LEU A 179 3.20 30.05 11.30
C LEU A 179 2.37 30.26 10.04
N TRP A 180 2.10 31.51 9.68
CA TRP A 180 1.38 31.85 8.46
C TRP A 180 2.10 31.33 7.21
N SER A 181 3.43 31.45 7.15
CA SER A 181 4.24 30.95 6.04
C SER A 181 4.21 29.42 5.93
N VAL A 182 4.27 28.69 7.05
CA VAL A 182 4.12 27.22 7.07
C VAL A 182 2.72 26.82 6.60
N MET A 183 1.68 27.49 7.10
CA MET A 183 0.30 27.24 6.68
C MET A 183 0.08 27.59 5.20
N ALA A 184 0.65 28.70 4.72
CA ALA A 184 0.56 29.13 3.33
C ALA A 184 1.28 28.13 2.40
N VAL A 185 2.48 27.65 2.76
CA VAL A 185 3.18 26.61 2.00
C VAL A 185 2.36 25.32 1.98
N HIS A 186 1.81 24.90 3.13
CA HIS A 186 0.93 23.73 3.20
C HIS A 186 -0.32 23.90 2.33
N HIS A 187 -0.93 25.09 2.37
CA HIS A 187 -2.09 25.45 1.56
C HIS A 187 -1.76 25.47 0.07
N ILE A 188 -0.62 26.02 -0.34
CA ILE A 188 -0.17 26.01 -1.74
C ILE A 188 0.10 24.58 -2.22
N VAL A 189 0.73 23.74 -1.40
CA VAL A 189 0.98 22.32 -1.73
C VAL A 189 -0.34 21.56 -1.88
N THR A 190 -1.30 21.77 -0.98
CA THR A 190 -2.62 21.14 -1.05
C THR A 190 -3.45 21.67 -2.22
N MET A 191 -3.46 22.98 -2.47
CA MET A 191 -4.09 23.58 -3.65
C MET A 191 -3.47 23.10 -4.95
N ASN A 192 -2.14 22.93 -5.02
CA ASN A 192 -1.49 22.40 -6.21
C ASN A 192 -1.86 20.93 -6.44
N ARG A 193 -2.02 20.14 -5.37
CA ARG A 193 -2.56 18.76 -5.46
C ARG A 193 -4.02 18.78 -5.95
N SER A 194 -4.86 19.66 -5.41
CA SER A 194 -6.26 19.84 -5.82
C SER A 194 -6.37 20.29 -7.28
N LYS A 195 -5.65 21.33 -7.71
CA LYS A 195 -5.63 21.80 -9.11
C LYS A 195 -5.16 20.69 -10.07
N ARG A 196 -4.15 19.91 -9.68
CA ARG A 196 -3.70 18.76 -10.47
C ARG A 196 -4.77 17.67 -10.53
N HIS A 197 -5.43 17.40 -9.41
CA HIS A 197 -6.54 16.45 -9.35
C HIS A 197 -7.71 16.88 -10.22
N LEU A 198 -8.08 18.16 -10.17
CA LEU A 198 -9.13 18.74 -10.98
C LEU A 198 -8.77 18.70 -12.47
N ARG A 199 -7.51 18.98 -12.84
CA ARG A 199 -7.03 18.80 -14.22
C ARG A 199 -7.04 17.34 -14.66
N PHE A 200 -6.70 16.41 -13.76
CA PHE A 200 -6.77 14.98 -14.05
C PHE A 200 -8.22 14.52 -14.26
N GLN A 201 -9.14 14.91 -13.37
CA GLN A 201 -10.57 14.63 -13.54
C GLN A 201 -11.14 15.29 -14.79
N GLN A 202 -10.77 16.54 -15.07
CA GLN A 202 -11.17 17.24 -16.28
C GLN A 202 -10.60 16.55 -17.53
N ARG A 203 -9.36 16.06 -17.51
CA ARG A 203 -8.79 15.26 -18.60
C ARG A 203 -9.56 13.95 -18.79
N LEU A 204 -9.81 13.20 -17.71
CA LEU A 204 -10.61 11.97 -17.75
C LEU A 204 -12.05 12.21 -18.26
N ALA A 205 -12.63 13.38 -17.98
CA ALA A 205 -13.99 13.72 -18.35
C ALA A 205 -14.12 14.37 -19.74
N ALA A 206 -13.10 15.13 -20.18
CA ALA A 206 -13.18 15.98 -21.36
C ALA A 206 -12.46 15.40 -22.59
N THR A 207 -11.46 14.53 -22.40
CA THR A 207 -10.71 13.97 -23.53
C THR A 207 -11.49 12.79 -24.11
N PRO A 208 -11.92 12.84 -25.39
CA PRO A 208 -12.42 11.65 -26.05
C PRO A 208 -11.29 10.61 -26.01
N ARG A 209 -11.55 9.48 -25.35
CA ARG A 209 -10.56 8.41 -25.17
C ARG A 209 -10.04 8.01 -26.55
N LEU A 210 -8.77 8.32 -26.82
CA LEU A 210 -8.13 7.90 -28.06
C LEU A 210 -8.02 6.38 -28.01
N THR A 211 -8.87 5.71 -28.79
CA THR A 211 -8.73 4.28 -29.05
C THR A 211 -7.46 4.07 -29.86
N GLY A 212 -6.43 3.46 -29.24
CA GLY A 212 -5.14 3.21 -29.87
C GLY A 212 -3.91 3.56 -29.02
N GLY A 213 -3.99 3.40 -27.70
CA GLY A 213 -2.82 3.54 -26.83
C GLY A 213 -1.71 2.52 -27.14
N PRO A 214 -0.50 2.71 -26.57
CA PRO A 214 0.57 1.74 -26.71
C PRO A 214 0.08 0.36 -26.27
N PRO A 215 0.55 -0.73 -26.92
CA PRO A 215 0.17 -2.06 -26.47
C PRO A 215 0.66 -2.25 -25.04
N VAL A 216 -0.17 -2.86 -24.20
CA VAL A 216 0.15 -3.15 -22.82
C VAL A 216 0.17 -4.66 -22.66
N HIS A 217 1.25 -5.18 -22.10
CA HIS A 217 1.41 -6.60 -21.83
C HIS A 217 1.47 -6.83 -20.33
N GLU A 218 0.50 -7.55 -19.78
CA GLU A 218 0.61 -8.03 -18.42
C GLU A 218 1.68 -9.13 -18.35
N LEU A 219 2.60 -9.03 -17.38
CA LEU A 219 3.64 -10.04 -17.19
C LEU A 219 3.44 -10.76 -15.87
N PRO A 220 3.69 -12.08 -15.83
CA PRO A 220 3.76 -12.81 -14.58
C PRO A 220 4.75 -12.14 -13.63
N MET A 221 4.48 -12.14 -12.34
CA MET A 221 5.41 -11.58 -11.35
C MET A 221 6.73 -12.36 -11.28
N THR A 222 6.70 -13.61 -11.74
CA THR A 222 7.84 -14.51 -11.90
C THR A 222 8.57 -14.31 -13.23
N ALA A 223 8.10 -13.42 -14.11
CA ALA A 223 8.73 -13.19 -15.39
C ALA A 223 10.19 -12.76 -15.19
N ALA A 224 11.10 -13.59 -15.66
CA ALA A 224 12.54 -13.34 -15.66
C ALA A 224 13.00 -12.65 -16.96
N LYS A 225 12.15 -12.66 -18.01
CA LYS A 225 12.45 -12.05 -19.31
C LYS A 225 11.26 -11.31 -19.86
N LEU A 226 11.53 -10.26 -20.64
CA LEU A 226 10.54 -9.58 -21.47
C LEU A 226 10.12 -10.45 -22.68
N PRO A 227 8.92 -10.19 -23.26
CA PRO A 227 8.56 -10.72 -24.56
C PRO A 227 9.55 -10.29 -25.64
N GLU A 228 9.78 -11.13 -26.66
CA GLU A 228 10.76 -10.87 -27.74
C GLU A 228 10.46 -9.60 -28.55
N THR A 229 9.23 -9.09 -28.50
CA THR A 229 8.79 -7.85 -29.16
C THR A 229 9.30 -6.55 -28.50
N ALA A 230 10.16 -6.64 -27.48
CA ALA A 230 10.63 -5.52 -26.66
C ALA A 230 11.87 -4.77 -27.20
N THR A 231 12.13 -4.77 -28.51
CA THR A 231 13.42 -4.33 -29.07
C THR A 231 13.68 -2.82 -28.99
N ASP A 232 12.64 -1.99 -28.94
CA ASP A 232 12.79 -0.54 -29.07
C ASP A 232 12.93 0.19 -27.71
N GLY A 233 12.83 -0.56 -26.62
CA GLY A 233 12.74 -0.04 -25.25
C GLY A 233 11.28 0.10 -24.78
N GLY A 234 11.12 0.53 -23.53
CA GLY A 234 9.80 0.69 -22.94
C GLY A 234 9.81 0.79 -21.43
N ILE A 235 8.61 0.77 -20.84
CA ILE A 235 8.41 0.87 -19.40
C ILE A 235 8.02 -0.50 -18.84
N LEU A 236 8.77 -0.94 -17.83
CA LEU A 236 8.34 -2.02 -16.95
C LEU A 236 7.73 -1.40 -15.70
N LEU A 237 6.42 -1.54 -15.52
CA LEU A 237 5.68 -0.94 -14.42
C LEU A 237 5.25 -2.02 -13.41
N ASP A 238 5.89 -2.01 -12.23
CA ASP A 238 5.51 -2.87 -11.11
C ASP A 238 4.56 -2.07 -10.19
N LEU A 239 3.26 -2.40 -10.20
CA LEU A 239 2.23 -1.82 -9.35
C LEU A 239 1.90 -2.77 -8.19
N THR A 240 2.26 -2.37 -6.99
CA THR A 240 2.04 -3.15 -5.76
C THR A 240 1.43 -2.29 -4.68
N TRP A 241 0.93 -2.91 -3.62
CA TRP A 241 0.60 -2.22 -2.39
C TRP A 241 0.86 -3.13 -1.18
N GLU A 242 1.11 -2.52 -0.03
CA GLU A 242 1.34 -3.24 1.22
C GLU A 242 0.68 -2.56 2.41
N VAL A 243 0.21 -3.36 3.37
CA VAL A 243 -0.26 -2.85 4.66
C VAL A 243 0.94 -2.45 5.49
N VAL A 244 1.17 -1.14 5.64
CA VAL A 244 2.27 -0.59 6.43
C VAL A 244 1.90 -0.38 7.90
N TRP A 245 0.60 -0.25 8.19
CA TRP A 245 0.10 -0.03 9.54
C TRP A 245 -1.30 -0.61 9.69
N GLN A 246 -1.61 -1.03 10.92
CA GLN A 246 -2.87 -1.67 11.23
C GLN A 246 -3.32 -1.38 12.67
N ARG A 247 -4.61 -1.13 12.87
CA ARG A 247 -5.25 -1.04 14.20
C ARG A 247 -6.52 -1.91 14.26
N ILE A 248 -6.64 -2.69 15.34
CA ILE A 248 -7.82 -3.51 15.65
C ILE A 248 -8.27 -3.15 17.07
N ASP A 249 -9.38 -2.44 17.22
CA ASP A 249 -9.82 -1.94 18.53
C ASP A 249 -10.45 -3.01 19.43
N LYS A 250 -10.82 -4.17 18.87
CA LYS A 250 -11.31 -5.32 19.64
C LYS A 250 -10.52 -6.56 19.29
N VAL A 251 -9.95 -7.22 20.29
CA VAL A 251 -9.41 -8.58 20.14
C VAL A 251 -10.59 -9.51 19.90
N ALA A 252 -10.97 -9.73 18.64
CA ALA A 252 -11.77 -10.91 18.35
C ALA A 252 -10.85 -12.12 18.55
N SER A 253 -11.33 -13.13 19.26
CA SER A 253 -10.62 -14.40 19.39
C SER A 253 -10.48 -15.04 18.02
N ILE A 254 -9.25 -15.25 17.56
CA ILE A 254 -8.98 -15.88 16.26
C ILE A 254 -8.70 -17.38 16.45
N ASP A 255 -9.67 -18.23 16.10
CA ASP A 255 -9.49 -19.64 15.72
C ASP A 255 -8.67 -19.79 14.42
N TRP A 256 -7.35 -19.66 14.57
CA TRP A 256 -6.38 -19.86 13.51
C TRP A 256 -6.42 -21.23 12.86
N TRP A 257 -6.82 -22.27 13.60
CA TRP A 257 -6.88 -23.63 13.07
C TRP A 257 -7.97 -23.75 12.01
N LEU A 258 -9.15 -23.17 12.27
CA LEU A 258 -10.24 -23.18 11.32
C LEU A 258 -9.90 -22.35 10.07
N LEU A 259 -9.25 -21.20 10.26
CA LEU A 259 -8.76 -20.36 9.17
C LEU A 259 -7.71 -21.07 8.30
N GLU A 260 -6.82 -21.88 8.89
CA GLU A 260 -5.81 -22.64 8.16
C GLU A 260 -6.40 -23.85 7.41
N GLN A 261 -7.44 -24.47 7.96
CA GLN A 261 -8.02 -25.68 7.38
C GLN A 261 -9.06 -25.38 6.30
N TYR A 262 -9.89 -24.37 6.50
CA TYR A 262 -11.07 -24.11 5.65
C TYR A 262 -11.09 -22.71 5.03
N GLY A 263 -10.09 -21.87 5.30
CA GLY A 263 -10.15 -20.45 4.97
C GLY A 263 -11.18 -19.70 5.82
N GLU A 264 -11.87 -18.74 5.22
CA GLU A 264 -13.00 -18.04 5.87
C GLU A 264 -14.18 -18.99 6.14
N PRO A 265 -14.60 -19.23 7.40
CA PRO A 265 -15.78 -20.05 7.71
C PRO A 265 -17.09 -19.49 7.15
N GLU A 266 -17.22 -18.16 7.12
CA GLU A 266 -18.35 -17.44 6.55
C GLU A 266 -17.84 -16.32 5.65
N ILE A 267 -18.57 -16.05 4.57
CA ILE A 267 -18.27 -14.94 3.66
C ILE A 267 -18.58 -13.64 4.42
N ALA A 268 -17.55 -12.84 4.67
CA ALA A 268 -17.74 -11.51 5.24
C ALA A 268 -18.64 -10.66 4.33
N ALA A 269 -19.66 -10.00 4.90
CA ALA A 269 -20.57 -9.13 4.16
C ALA A 269 -19.83 -7.98 3.47
N HIS A 270 -18.72 -7.53 4.05
CA HIS A 270 -17.85 -6.50 3.49
C HIS A 270 -16.40 -6.98 3.55
N ARG A 271 -15.76 -7.01 2.38
CA ARG A 271 -14.31 -7.16 2.25
C ARG A 271 -13.80 -5.82 1.76
N PRO A 272 -12.85 -5.18 2.43
CA PRO A 272 -12.16 -4.02 1.92
C PRO A 272 -10.97 -4.48 1.09
N TRP A 273 -10.85 -3.91 -0.10
CA TRP A 273 -9.74 -4.16 -1.01
C TRP A 273 -9.16 -2.83 -1.46
N ILE A 274 -8.08 -2.85 -2.21
CA ILE A 274 -7.62 -1.66 -2.91
C ILE A 274 -8.10 -1.79 -4.34
N ALA A 275 -8.93 -0.85 -4.77
CA ALA A 275 -9.38 -0.78 -6.16
C ALA A 275 -8.20 -0.65 -7.12
N ASP A 276 -8.41 -1.03 -8.38
CA ASP A 276 -7.36 -0.93 -9.38
C ASP A 276 -6.98 0.52 -9.66
N PRO A 277 -5.69 0.79 -9.90
CA PRO A 277 -5.23 2.11 -10.31
C PRO A 277 -5.72 2.44 -11.72
N THR A 278 -6.23 3.65 -11.91
CA THR A 278 -6.27 4.28 -13.22
C THR A 278 -4.88 4.79 -13.55
N VAL A 279 -4.28 4.28 -14.62
CA VAL A 279 -2.95 4.70 -15.07
C VAL A 279 -3.10 5.45 -16.38
N VAL A 280 -2.43 6.59 -16.48
CA VAL A 280 -2.40 7.41 -17.69
C VAL A 280 -0.95 7.59 -18.11
N LEU A 281 -0.67 7.34 -19.39
CA LEU A 281 0.65 7.50 -19.98
C LEU A 281 0.55 8.47 -21.15
N GLY A 282 1.08 9.69 -20.97
CA GLY A 282 0.82 10.81 -21.85
C GLY A 282 -0.68 11.11 -21.92
N ASP A 283 -1.27 10.92 -23.10
CA ASP A 283 -2.70 11.13 -23.35
C ASP A 283 -3.50 9.81 -23.43
N HIS A 284 -2.90 8.70 -23.00
CA HIS A 284 -3.51 7.37 -23.08
C HIS A 284 -3.89 6.82 -21.70
N ASP A 285 -5.17 6.50 -21.52
CA ASP A 285 -5.65 5.71 -20.38
C ASP A 285 -5.22 4.25 -20.60
N LEU A 286 -4.51 3.69 -19.61
CA LEU A 286 -4.08 2.30 -19.60
C LEU A 286 -4.95 1.53 -18.60
N ASP A 287 -5.57 0.45 -19.07
CA ASP A 287 -6.33 -0.46 -18.23
C ASP A 287 -5.39 -1.42 -17.50
N LEU A 288 -4.77 -0.88 -16.43
CA LEU A 288 -3.81 -1.61 -15.61
C LEU A 288 -4.45 -1.94 -14.26
N SER A 289 -3.94 -2.97 -13.62
CA SER A 289 -4.24 -3.21 -12.22
C SER A 289 -2.98 -3.54 -11.41
N TRP A 290 -3.15 -3.91 -10.14
CA TRP A 290 -2.04 -4.32 -9.29
C TRP A 290 -1.34 -5.55 -9.88
N GLY A 291 -0.11 -5.38 -10.34
CA GLY A 291 0.58 -6.37 -11.16
C GLY A 291 1.92 -5.87 -11.69
N ARG A 292 2.49 -6.63 -12.64
CA ARG A 292 3.65 -6.24 -13.42
C ARG A 292 3.21 -6.06 -14.86
N TRP A 293 3.59 -4.93 -15.45
CA TRP A 293 3.17 -4.56 -16.80
C TRP A 293 4.37 -4.16 -17.64
N TRP A 294 4.39 -4.60 -18.89
CA TRP A 294 5.33 -4.15 -19.90
C TRP A 294 4.61 -3.30 -20.93
N ILE A 295 5.14 -2.09 -21.14
CA ILE A 295 4.58 -1.09 -22.04
C ILE A 295 5.70 -0.70 -23.00
N PRO A 296 5.82 -1.35 -24.18
CA PRO A 296 6.77 -0.94 -25.21
C PRO A 296 6.45 0.49 -25.67
N LEU A 297 7.49 1.32 -25.71
CA LEU A 297 7.36 2.74 -26.04
C LEU A 297 8.56 3.18 -26.88
N PRO A 298 8.37 4.14 -27.79
CA PRO A 298 9.49 4.75 -28.48
C PRO A 298 10.39 5.50 -27.47
N PRO A 299 11.69 5.63 -27.76
CA PRO A 299 12.58 6.43 -26.95
C PRO A 299 12.09 7.87 -26.79
N GLY A 300 12.17 8.41 -25.58
CA GLY A 300 11.66 9.75 -25.28
C GLY A 300 11.25 9.92 -23.82
N SER A 301 10.73 11.11 -23.52
CA SER A 301 10.20 11.46 -22.20
C SER A 301 8.69 11.23 -22.18
N HIS A 302 8.22 10.40 -21.25
CA HIS A 302 6.81 10.04 -21.13
C HIS A 302 6.25 10.45 -19.77
N GLU A 303 5.11 11.14 -19.74
CA GLU A 303 4.42 11.46 -18.49
C GLU A 303 3.62 10.24 -18.02
N LEU A 304 3.86 9.76 -16.80
CA LEU A 304 3.13 8.66 -16.20
C LEU A 304 2.37 9.18 -14.98
N GLU A 305 1.04 9.09 -15.02
CA GLU A 305 0.14 9.44 -13.92
C GLU A 305 -0.59 8.18 -13.43
N LEU A 306 -0.81 8.09 -12.13
CA LEU A 306 -1.53 7.00 -11.48
C LEU A 306 -2.53 7.58 -10.47
N ALA A 307 -3.75 7.07 -10.47
CA ALA A 307 -4.79 7.45 -9.54
C ALA A 307 -5.51 6.21 -9.00
N VAL A 308 -5.62 6.08 -7.68
CA VAL A 308 -6.39 5.01 -7.03
C VAL A 308 -7.54 5.64 -6.26
N PRO A 309 -8.79 5.21 -6.46
CA PRO A 309 -9.91 5.74 -5.69
C PRO A 309 -9.75 5.35 -4.21
N ARG A 310 -9.97 6.31 -3.31
CA ARG A 310 -9.97 6.05 -1.88
C ARG A 310 -11.26 5.36 -1.50
N GLN A 311 -11.15 4.18 -0.90
CA GLN A 311 -12.28 3.48 -0.32
C GLN A 311 -12.55 3.98 1.10
N GLY A 312 -13.80 4.29 1.41
CA GLY A 312 -14.25 4.70 2.74
C GLY A 312 -15.74 5.07 2.74
N GLU A 313 -16.50 4.45 3.64
CA GLU A 313 -17.90 4.80 3.91
C GLU A 313 -17.97 5.80 5.06
N GLY A 314 -18.34 7.04 4.76
CA GLY A 314 -18.57 8.06 5.77
C GLY A 314 -18.24 9.45 5.23
N GLU A 315 -19.31 10.17 4.84
CA GLU A 315 -19.31 11.48 4.18
C GLU A 315 -18.55 11.49 2.84
N ALA A 316 -19.22 11.94 1.78
CA ALA A 316 -18.53 12.18 0.51
C ALA A 316 -17.36 13.13 0.82
N PRO A 317 -16.10 12.67 0.70
CA PRO A 317 -14.98 13.56 0.92
C PRO A 317 -15.17 14.77 0.00
N ALA A 318 -14.74 15.95 0.45
CA ALA A 318 -14.59 17.10 -0.44
C ALA A 318 -14.00 16.61 -1.77
N VAL A 319 -14.55 17.05 -2.89
CA VAL A 319 -14.35 16.47 -4.24
C VAL A 319 -12.87 16.14 -4.53
N ASP A 320 -11.96 16.91 -3.96
CA ASP A 320 -10.51 16.82 -4.08
C ASP A 320 -9.82 15.64 -3.37
N ASP A 321 -10.49 14.90 -2.47
CA ASP A 321 -9.86 13.84 -1.66
C ASP A 321 -10.35 12.42 -2.02
N ARG A 322 -11.01 12.27 -3.18
CA ARG A 322 -11.57 11.00 -3.67
C ARG A 322 -10.52 10.02 -4.20
N TYR A 323 -9.35 10.50 -4.61
CA TYR A 323 -8.29 9.65 -5.16
C TYR A 323 -6.96 9.91 -4.45
N LEU A 324 -6.14 8.87 -4.39
CA LEU A 324 -4.72 9.00 -4.14
C LEU A 324 -3.99 9.00 -5.48
N THR A 325 -3.28 10.07 -5.78
CA THR A 325 -2.57 10.23 -7.06
C THR A 325 -1.05 10.19 -6.91
N TRP A 326 -0.38 9.74 -7.96
CA TRP A 326 1.07 9.81 -8.17
C TRP A 326 1.34 10.22 -9.63
N HIS A 327 2.43 10.92 -9.88
CA HIS A 327 2.85 11.31 -11.22
C HIS A 327 4.37 11.42 -11.27
N ASP A 328 4.94 11.08 -12.41
CA ASP A 328 6.37 11.26 -12.69
C ASP A 328 6.60 11.31 -14.21
N THR A 329 7.80 11.73 -14.59
CA THR A 329 8.26 11.71 -15.98
C THR A 329 9.29 10.60 -16.14
N VAL A 330 9.03 9.66 -17.05
CA VAL A 330 9.85 8.48 -17.27
C VAL A 330 10.57 8.61 -18.61
N GLU A 331 11.89 8.62 -18.59
CA GLU A 331 12.72 8.62 -19.79
C GLU A 331 12.91 7.19 -20.30
N VAL A 332 12.54 6.92 -21.54
CA VAL A 332 12.79 5.65 -22.25
C VAL A 332 13.96 5.84 -23.19
N GLN A 333 15.01 5.03 -23.02
CA GLN A 333 16.20 5.06 -23.89
C GLN A 333 16.10 3.95 -24.96
N PRO A 334 16.72 4.12 -26.14
CA PRO A 334 16.71 3.11 -27.20
C PRO A 334 17.20 1.76 -26.71
N GLY A 335 16.36 0.72 -26.88
CA GLY A 335 16.67 -0.65 -26.50
C GLY A 335 16.91 -0.83 -24.99
N ARG A 336 16.37 0.04 -24.13
CA ARG A 336 16.51 -0.07 -22.67
C ARG A 336 15.15 -0.15 -21.97
N ILE A 337 15.18 -0.76 -20.80
CA ILE A 337 14.00 -0.97 -19.96
C ILE A 337 13.99 0.11 -18.87
N SER A 338 13.02 1.01 -18.92
CA SER A 338 12.78 1.97 -17.85
C SER A 338 11.79 1.38 -16.86
N HIS A 339 12.32 0.88 -15.75
CA HIS A 339 11.55 0.21 -14.74
C HIS A 339 11.06 1.20 -13.70
N VAL A 340 9.75 1.30 -13.55
CA VAL A 340 9.07 2.09 -12.53
C VAL A 340 8.38 1.14 -11.56
N ARG A 341 8.70 1.28 -10.28
CA ARG A 341 8.06 0.55 -9.20
C ARG A 341 7.23 1.49 -8.38
N LEU A 342 5.96 1.15 -8.19
CA LEU A 342 5.04 1.88 -7.33
C LEU A 342 4.48 0.93 -6.28
N ASN A 343 4.73 1.25 -5.01
CA ASN A 343 4.20 0.53 -3.87
C ASN A 343 3.25 1.44 -3.08
N GLY A 344 1.95 1.16 -3.18
CA GLY A 344 0.91 1.81 -2.40
C GLY A 344 1.00 1.43 -0.92
N ARG A 345 1.08 2.41 -0.04
CA ARG A 345 1.09 2.20 1.41
C ARG A 345 -0.33 2.17 1.95
N ALA A 346 -0.83 1.00 2.31
CA ALA A 346 -2.16 0.82 2.88
C ALA A 346 -2.15 0.88 4.42
N VAL A 347 -3.18 1.52 4.97
CA VAL A 347 -3.53 1.55 6.39
C VAL A 347 -4.83 0.78 6.55
N GLN A 348 -4.83 -0.18 7.47
CA GLN A 348 -6.01 -0.96 7.82
C GLN A 348 -6.52 -0.59 9.21
N ARG A 349 -7.81 -0.28 9.34
CA ARG A 349 -8.47 0.01 10.63
C ARG A 349 -9.67 -0.89 10.83
N TYR A 350 -9.83 -1.39 12.04
CA TYR A 350 -11.07 -1.97 12.53
C TYR A 350 -11.51 -1.24 13.79
N GLU A 351 -12.49 -0.35 13.64
CA GLU A 351 -12.98 0.54 14.68
C GLU A 351 -14.51 0.50 14.69
N GLN A 352 -15.11 0.36 15.87
CA GLN A 352 -16.57 0.34 16.05
C GLN A 352 -17.33 -0.67 15.16
N GLY A 353 -16.70 -1.81 14.85
CA GLY A 353 -17.29 -2.84 14.00
C GLY A 353 -17.19 -2.58 12.50
N ARG A 354 -16.55 -1.47 12.08
CA ARG A 354 -16.29 -1.13 10.68
C ARG A 354 -14.84 -1.40 10.31
N HIS A 355 -14.62 -1.95 9.13
CA HIS A 355 -13.30 -2.15 8.56
C HIS A 355 -13.05 -1.10 7.47
N SER A 356 -11.85 -0.51 7.47
CA SER A 356 -11.38 0.29 6.35
C SER A 356 -9.97 -0.11 5.96
N LEU A 357 -9.73 -0.18 4.64
CA LEU A 357 -8.41 -0.32 4.04
C LEU A 357 -8.19 0.89 3.14
N ARG A 358 -7.22 1.73 3.47
CA ARG A 358 -7.00 3.01 2.79
C ARG A 358 -5.55 3.16 2.37
N LEU A 359 -5.32 3.47 1.10
CA LEU A 359 -4.01 3.94 0.66
C LEU A 359 -3.71 5.33 1.22
N THR A 360 -2.50 5.51 1.73
CA THR A 360 -2.02 6.76 2.36
C THR A 360 -0.95 7.46 1.54
N GLY A 361 -0.34 6.77 0.58
CA GLY A 361 0.70 7.32 -0.27
C GLY A 361 1.35 6.25 -1.13
N PHE A 362 2.26 6.68 -2.00
CA PHE A 362 3.09 5.79 -2.81
C PHE A 362 4.55 5.90 -2.39
N GLU A 363 5.24 4.77 -2.40
CA GLU A 363 6.68 4.72 -2.59
C GLU A 363 6.96 4.47 -4.06
N HIS A 364 7.96 5.15 -4.60
CA HIS A 364 8.36 4.95 -5.98
C HIS A 364 9.86 4.71 -6.08
N GLU A 365 10.25 3.96 -7.10
CA GLU A 365 11.62 3.79 -7.53
C GLU A 365 11.64 3.66 -9.05
N ALA A 366 12.47 4.48 -9.71
CA ALA A 366 12.70 4.40 -11.14
C ALA A 366 14.15 4.02 -11.41
N ARG A 367 14.38 3.05 -12.30
CA ARG A 367 15.71 2.58 -12.70
C ARG A 367 15.70 2.20 -14.17
N THR A 368 16.80 2.45 -14.86
CA THR A 368 16.97 2.01 -16.26
C THR A 368 17.92 0.82 -16.30
N TYR A 369 17.53 -0.23 -17.02
CA TYR A 369 18.32 -1.46 -17.21
C TYR A 369 18.78 -1.59 -18.66
N GLY A 370 19.80 -2.42 -18.88
CA GLY A 370 20.25 -2.80 -20.21
C GLY A 370 19.18 -3.57 -20.99
N GLY A 371 19.35 -3.62 -22.31
CA GLY A 371 18.42 -4.27 -23.24
C GLY A 371 18.56 -5.78 -23.38
N ASP A 372 19.21 -6.47 -22.44
CA ASP A 372 19.35 -7.94 -22.50
C ASP A 372 18.03 -8.68 -22.24
N GLY A 373 16.95 -7.93 -21.95
CA GLY A 373 15.62 -8.44 -21.69
C GLY A 373 15.47 -9.08 -20.31
N ASN A 374 16.53 -9.16 -19.51
CA ASN A 374 16.48 -9.79 -18.19
C ASN A 374 15.78 -8.86 -17.19
N LEU A 375 14.75 -9.38 -16.56
CA LEU A 375 13.95 -8.66 -15.58
C LEU A 375 14.51 -8.89 -14.18
N ILE A 376 14.63 -7.80 -13.41
CA ILE A 376 14.89 -7.93 -11.98
C ILE A 376 13.65 -8.48 -11.25
N GLY A 377 13.88 -9.21 -10.16
CA GLY A 377 12.81 -9.80 -9.36
C GLY A 377 11.78 -8.76 -8.90
N PHE A 378 10.49 -9.06 -9.06
CA PHE A 378 9.34 -8.16 -8.87
C PHE A 378 9.30 -7.38 -7.56
N ARG A 379 9.87 -7.91 -6.48
CA ARG A 379 9.74 -7.28 -5.16
C ARG A 379 11.08 -7.02 -4.50
N ARG A 380 11.10 -5.95 -3.70
CA ARG A 380 12.13 -5.74 -2.68
C ARG A 380 11.85 -6.63 -1.47
N SER A 381 12.89 -6.88 -0.68
CA SER A 381 12.73 -7.31 0.70
C SER A 381 11.76 -6.36 1.41
N ARG A 382 10.78 -6.95 2.12
CA ARG A 382 9.73 -6.21 2.80
C ARG A 382 10.34 -5.10 3.64
N LEU A 383 9.83 -3.88 3.51
CA LEU A 383 10.30 -2.81 4.38
C LEU A 383 9.99 -3.18 5.84
N PRO A 384 10.91 -2.88 6.77
CA PRO A 384 10.61 -3.06 8.19
C PRO A 384 9.39 -2.21 8.53
N ARG A 385 8.40 -2.82 9.17
CA ARG A 385 7.18 -2.14 9.61
C ARG A 385 7.58 -1.02 10.58
N LYS A 386 7.10 0.20 10.33
CA LYS A 386 7.37 1.36 11.20
C LYS A 386 6.09 1.77 11.93
N PRO A 387 6.12 1.92 13.27
CA PRO A 387 5.09 2.63 14.02
C PRO A 387 4.85 4.01 13.41
N LEU A 388 3.59 4.38 13.16
CA LEU A 388 3.23 5.71 12.62
C LEU A 388 2.75 6.68 13.72
N ASP A 389 2.40 6.18 14.90
CA ASP A 389 1.63 6.96 15.89
C ASP A 389 2.42 7.33 17.16
N GLY A 390 3.76 7.22 17.15
CA GLY A 390 4.56 7.41 18.36
C GLY A 390 4.27 6.39 19.48
N GLN A 391 3.41 5.42 19.22
CA GLN A 391 3.27 4.22 20.03
C GLN A 391 4.63 3.51 19.97
N THR A 392 5.26 3.35 21.13
CA THR A 392 6.56 2.67 21.32
C THR A 392 6.39 1.32 21.99
N ASP A 393 5.16 0.96 22.36
CA ASP A 393 4.89 -0.30 23.02
C ASP A 393 4.81 -1.42 21.99
N GLU A 394 5.94 -2.09 21.79
CA GLU A 394 6.08 -3.27 20.92
C GLU A 394 4.93 -4.26 21.13
N ARG A 395 4.38 -4.37 22.34
CA ARG A 395 3.23 -5.23 22.69
C ARG A 395 1.97 -5.00 21.86
N LEU A 396 1.75 -3.77 21.40
CA LEU A 396 0.60 -3.37 20.57
C LEU A 396 0.95 -3.28 19.08
N HIS A 397 2.24 -3.31 18.74
CA HIS A 397 2.76 -3.28 17.36
C HIS A 397 2.57 -4.58 16.60
N HIS A 398 2.26 -5.65 17.31
CA HIS A 398 2.07 -6.94 16.70
C HIS A 398 0.61 -7.06 16.23
N SER A 399 0.42 -6.73 14.94
CA SER A 399 -0.18 -7.65 13.98
C SER A 399 -0.26 -9.05 14.61
N ILE A 400 -1.48 -9.57 14.76
CA ILE A 400 -1.93 -10.75 15.53
C ILE A 400 -0.97 -11.97 15.61
N MET A 401 0.07 -12.04 14.78
CA MET A 401 0.98 -13.17 14.63
C MET A 401 2.12 -13.31 15.64
N GLU A 402 2.43 -12.31 16.48
CA GLU A 402 3.60 -12.39 17.39
C GLU A 402 3.25 -12.53 18.88
N ASN A 403 1.97 -12.44 19.26
CA ASN A 403 1.58 -12.37 20.67
C ASN A 403 1.45 -13.74 21.37
N ARG A 404 1.90 -14.83 20.73
CA ARG A 404 1.71 -16.20 21.26
C ARG A 404 2.79 -16.63 22.25
N ASP A 405 4.04 -16.26 22.01
CA ASP A 405 5.16 -16.65 22.89
C ASP A 405 5.04 -16.04 24.30
N ARG A 406 4.15 -15.04 24.47
CA ARG A 406 3.92 -14.36 25.76
C ARG A 406 2.76 -14.93 26.57
N HIS A 407 1.78 -15.58 25.93
CA HIS A 407 0.66 -16.17 26.69
C HIS A 407 1.10 -17.44 27.42
N ASP A 408 2.03 -18.21 26.83
CA ASP A 408 2.66 -19.36 27.49
C ASP A 408 3.60 -18.94 28.63
N GLN A 409 4.13 -17.71 28.64
CA GLN A 409 4.92 -17.18 29.76
C GLN A 409 4.07 -16.66 30.93
N LEU A 410 2.80 -16.31 30.70
CA LEU A 410 1.89 -15.82 31.75
C LEU A 410 1.06 -16.92 32.41
N THR A 411 0.96 -18.10 31.78
CA THR A 411 0.30 -19.29 32.36
C THR A 411 1.27 -20.30 32.99
N LEU A 412 2.59 -20.07 32.91
CA LEU A 412 3.63 -20.89 33.55
C LEU A 412 4.27 -20.20 34.76
N ARG A 413 3.47 -19.55 35.62
CA ARG A 413 3.83 -19.32 37.01
C ARG A 413 2.85 -20.10 37.90
N PRO A 414 3.32 -21.01 38.76
CA PRO A 414 2.47 -21.75 39.69
C PRO A 414 1.77 -20.82 40.70
#